data_AF-A0A3R0UB08-F1
#
_entry.id   AF-A0A3R0UB08-F1
#
_cell.length_a   1.000
_cell.length_b   1.000
_cell.length_c   1.000
_cell.angle_alpha   90.00
_cell.angle_beta   90.00
_cell.angle_gamma   90.00
#
_symmetry.space_group_name_H-M   'P 1'
#
loop_
_entity.id
_entity.type
_entity.pdbx_description
1 polymer ?
#
loop_
_entity_poly.entity_id
_entity_poly.type
_entity_poly.pdbx_seq_one_letter_code
_entity_poly.pdbx_strand_id
1 'polypeptide(L)'
;MKNIANNVILERFRRLAPPGAAAAAPYRNTDEWRAWLLSEERKRSEEIERQNRQARAEKIFGRSGIRDLYRRCSFANYRVVNDGQRHALSQAKSIAESLCGDDFTSFVFSGSTGTGKNHLAAAIGNRLLARGKTVMIATLADVMLGVRACYDKGKSEETFLSGLCDVDLLVLDEVGVQRDTKNEFVILNQIIDRRTASMKSVGILTNLNFDALKALAGERVTDRLRMNGGRWVIFGWESWRQNVNQHK
;
A
#
# COMPACT_ATOMS: atom_id res chain seq x y z
N MET A 1 -1.97 -22.56 52.98
CA MET A 1 -2.17 -22.75 51.52
C MET A 1 -3.57 -23.30 51.30
N LYS A 2 -4.51 -22.53 50.75
CA LYS A 2 -5.87 -23.01 50.49
C LYS A 2 -5.82 -23.94 49.27
N ASN A 3 -6.16 -25.20 49.51
CA ASN A 3 -6.17 -26.25 48.51
C ASN A 3 -7.15 -25.89 47.37
N ILE A 4 -6.74 -26.10 46.12
CA ILE A 4 -7.54 -25.86 44.90
C ILE A 4 -8.75 -26.82 44.81
N ALA A 5 -8.95 -27.69 45.81
CA ALA A 5 -10.14 -28.52 46.00
C ALA A 5 -11.42 -27.75 46.42
N ASN A 6 -11.41 -26.41 46.45
CA ASN A 6 -12.55 -25.62 46.89
C ASN A 6 -13.41 -25.12 45.72
N ASN A 7 -14.46 -25.90 45.39
CA ASN A 7 -15.60 -25.47 44.57
C ASN A 7 -16.14 -24.08 44.96
N VAL A 8 -15.97 -23.66 46.22
CA VAL A 8 -16.40 -22.36 46.78
C VAL A 8 -15.83 -21.15 46.03
N ILE A 9 -14.56 -21.19 45.57
CA ILE A 9 -13.95 -20.04 44.88
C ILE A 9 -14.51 -19.93 43.46
N LEU A 10 -14.56 -21.05 42.73
CA LEU A 10 -15.11 -21.11 41.37
C LEU A 10 -16.60 -20.74 41.35
N GLU A 11 -17.37 -21.15 42.35
CA GLU A 11 -18.76 -20.75 42.50
C GLU A 11 -18.94 -19.25 42.71
N ARG A 12 -18.08 -18.62 43.53
CA ARG A 12 -18.10 -17.15 43.69
C ARG A 12 -17.83 -16.43 42.37
N PHE A 13 -16.87 -16.91 41.58
CA PHE A 13 -16.60 -16.36 40.24
C PHE A 13 -17.80 -16.54 39.30
N ARG A 14 -18.44 -17.71 39.29
CA ARG A 14 -19.63 -17.96 38.47
C ARG A 14 -20.82 -17.06 38.83
N ARG A 15 -20.98 -16.71 40.11
CA ARG A 15 -22.03 -15.75 40.56
C ARG A 15 -21.77 -14.31 40.13
N LEU A 16 -20.50 -13.93 39.98
CA LEU A 16 -20.11 -12.59 39.53
C LEU A 16 -20.01 -12.47 38.01
N ALA A 17 -19.85 -13.58 37.30
CA ALA A 17 -19.76 -13.60 35.84
C ALA A 17 -21.14 -13.33 35.20
N PRO A 18 -21.18 -12.62 34.06
CA PRO A 18 -22.43 -12.42 33.33
C PRO A 18 -23.04 -13.76 32.86
N PRO A 19 -24.38 -13.85 32.74
CA PRO A 19 -25.04 -15.05 32.25
C PRO A 19 -24.46 -15.48 30.89
N GLY A 20 -24.09 -16.76 30.77
CA GLY A 20 -23.52 -17.31 29.52
C GLY A 20 -22.00 -17.16 29.37
N ALA A 21 -21.28 -16.54 30.31
CA ALA A 21 -19.83 -16.35 30.22
C ALA A 21 -19.03 -17.66 30.00
N ALA A 22 -19.46 -18.76 30.62
CA ALA A 22 -18.82 -20.07 30.45
C ALA A 22 -19.09 -20.69 29.06
N ALA A 23 -20.23 -20.38 28.44
CA ALA A 23 -20.55 -20.80 27.08
C ALA A 23 -19.86 -19.92 26.02
N ALA A 24 -19.49 -18.69 26.39
CA ALA A 24 -18.76 -17.74 25.55
C ALA A 24 -17.23 -17.95 25.56
N ALA A 25 -16.70 -18.84 26.41
CA ALA A 25 -15.28 -19.15 26.45
C ALA A 25 -14.86 -19.87 25.15
N PRO A 26 -13.78 -19.44 24.47
CA PRO A 26 -13.37 -20.01 23.18
C PRO A 26 -12.68 -21.39 23.30
N TYR A 27 -12.61 -21.97 24.50
CA TYR A 27 -11.95 -23.23 24.81
C TYR A 27 -12.61 -23.89 26.03
N ARG A 28 -12.55 -25.22 26.10
CA ARG A 28 -13.14 -26.03 27.19
C ARG A 28 -12.12 -26.87 27.95
N ASN A 29 -10.93 -27.07 27.39
CA ASN A 29 -9.83 -27.80 28.00
C ASN A 29 -8.48 -27.09 27.72
N THR A 30 -7.42 -27.60 28.34
CA THR A 30 -6.08 -27.01 28.26
C THR A 30 -5.50 -27.02 26.85
N ASP A 31 -5.79 -28.04 26.04
CA ASP A 31 -5.23 -28.17 24.69
C ASP A 31 -5.94 -27.22 23.71
N GLU A 32 -7.27 -27.10 23.80
CA GLU A 32 -8.05 -26.09 23.09
C GLU A 32 -7.61 -24.66 23.47
N TRP A 33 -7.35 -24.42 24.76
CA TRP A 33 -6.84 -23.13 25.23
C TRP A 33 -5.48 -22.79 24.62
N ARG A 34 -4.55 -23.75 24.60
CA ARG A 34 -3.23 -23.56 23.99
C ARG A 34 -3.33 -23.30 22.49
N ALA A 35 -4.17 -24.04 21.77
CA ALA A 35 -4.38 -23.84 20.34
C ALA A 35 -4.97 -22.45 20.05
N TRP A 36 -5.97 -22.03 20.83
CA TRP A 36 -6.56 -20.70 20.72
C TRP A 36 -5.52 -19.60 21.01
N LEU A 37 -4.74 -19.73 22.10
CA LEU A 37 -3.71 -18.77 22.46
C LEU A 37 -2.66 -18.62 21.36
N LEU A 38 -2.14 -19.74 20.82
CA LEU A 38 -1.19 -19.70 19.70
C LEU A 38 -1.77 -19.02 18.47
N SER A 39 -3.07 -19.22 18.18
CA SER A 39 -3.74 -18.57 17.06
C SER A 39 -3.88 -17.06 17.25
N GLU A 40 -4.17 -16.60 18.47
CA GLU A 40 -4.29 -15.17 18.79
C GLU A 40 -2.93 -14.48 18.81
N GLU A 41 -1.91 -15.13 19.38
CA GLU A 41 -0.53 -14.62 19.35
C GLU A 41 -0.01 -14.50 17.91
N ARG A 42 -0.34 -15.45 17.03
CA ARG A 42 -0.01 -15.35 15.61
C ARG A 42 -0.65 -14.12 14.96
N LYS A 43 -1.97 -13.92 15.15
CA LYS A 43 -2.68 -12.75 14.61
C LYS A 43 -2.10 -11.44 15.15
N ARG A 44 -1.77 -11.40 16.44
CA ARG A 44 -1.17 -10.22 17.08
C ARG A 44 0.23 -9.93 16.55
N SER A 45 1.04 -10.97 16.35
CA SER A 45 2.39 -10.86 15.78
C SER A 45 2.33 -10.33 14.35
N GLU A 46 1.43 -10.88 13.51
CA GLU A 46 1.21 -10.42 12.14
C GLU A 46 0.75 -8.94 12.09
N GLU A 47 -0.15 -8.54 12.99
CA GLU A 47 -0.61 -7.15 13.10
C GLU A 47 0.50 -6.20 13.55
N ILE A 48 1.32 -6.59 14.54
CA ILE A 48 2.47 -5.80 14.99
C ILE A 48 3.49 -5.66 13.86
N GLU A 49 3.78 -6.73 13.14
CA GLU A 49 4.70 -6.70 12.00
C GLU A 49 4.19 -5.74 10.92
N ARG A 50 2.90 -5.79 10.60
CA ARG A 50 2.25 -4.88 9.66
C ARG A 50 2.39 -3.41 10.09
N GLN A 51 2.06 -3.11 11.34
CA GLN A 51 2.18 -1.76 11.90
C GLN A 51 3.64 -1.28 11.86
N ASN A 52 4.59 -2.17 12.15
CA ASN A 52 6.01 -1.86 12.06
C ASN A 52 6.45 -1.58 10.61
N ARG A 53 5.98 -2.36 9.62
CA ARG A 53 6.28 -2.11 8.19
C ARG A 53 5.75 -0.74 7.75
N GLN A 54 4.51 -0.40 8.11
CA GLN A 54 3.91 0.89 7.80
C GLN A 54 4.67 2.04 8.50
N ALA A 55 4.96 1.93 9.79
CA ALA A 55 5.65 2.95 10.56
C ALA A 55 7.09 3.19 10.06
N ARG A 56 7.79 2.13 9.63
CA ARG A 56 9.11 2.25 8.98
C ARG A 56 9.00 3.05 7.69
N ALA A 57 8.05 2.72 6.83
CA ALA A 57 7.81 3.43 5.57
C ALA A 57 7.48 4.92 5.80
N GLU A 58 6.64 5.23 6.79
CA GLU A 58 6.28 6.61 7.14
C GLU A 58 7.46 7.40 7.71
N LYS A 59 8.28 6.76 8.55
CA LYS A 59 9.48 7.38 9.11
C LYS A 59 10.50 7.75 8.05
N ILE A 60 10.57 7.00 6.94
CA ILE A 60 11.52 7.27 5.84
C ILE A 60 11.28 8.64 5.20
N PHE A 61 10.01 9.05 5.02
CA PHE A 61 9.66 10.35 4.44
C PHE A 61 9.17 11.37 5.47
N GLY A 62 9.11 11.00 6.75
CA GLY A 62 8.62 11.86 7.83
C GLY A 62 7.14 12.24 7.68
N ARG A 63 6.37 11.46 6.91
CA ARG A 63 4.96 11.74 6.62
C ARG A 63 4.20 10.43 6.38
N SER A 64 2.88 10.49 6.56
CA SER A 64 1.94 9.40 6.23
C SER A 64 2.16 8.87 4.81
N GLY A 65 1.96 7.56 4.61
CA GLY A 65 2.12 6.89 3.33
C GLY A 65 1.26 7.48 2.20
N ILE A 66 0.12 8.10 2.52
CA ILE A 66 -0.68 8.90 1.60
C ILE A 66 -0.62 10.37 2.03
N ARG A 67 -0.28 11.27 1.09
CA ARG A 67 -0.29 12.73 1.31
C ARG A 67 -1.67 13.20 1.76
N ASP A 68 -1.75 14.14 2.69
CA ASP A 68 -3.01 14.60 3.30
C ASP A 68 -4.06 15.03 2.27
N LEU A 69 -3.61 15.67 1.18
CA LEU A 69 -4.45 16.06 0.05
C LEU A 69 -5.27 14.89 -0.54
N TYR A 70 -4.72 13.68 -0.54
CA TYR A 70 -5.34 12.50 -1.14
C TYR A 70 -5.95 11.54 -0.13
N ARG A 71 -5.88 11.85 1.18
CA ARG A 71 -6.36 10.97 2.24
C ARG A 71 -7.87 10.69 2.14
N ARG A 72 -8.65 11.64 1.61
CA ARG A 72 -10.10 11.51 1.41
C ARG A 72 -10.48 10.96 0.03
N CYS A 73 -9.53 10.64 -0.86
CA CYS A 73 -9.83 10.10 -2.18
C CYS A 73 -10.34 8.65 -2.08
N SER A 74 -11.48 8.37 -2.69
CA SER A 74 -12.08 7.05 -2.77
C SER A 74 -12.68 6.81 -4.16
N PHE A 75 -13.09 5.58 -4.46
CA PHE A 75 -13.82 5.30 -5.69
C PHE A 75 -15.19 5.98 -5.73
N ALA A 76 -15.80 6.26 -4.57
CA ALA A 76 -17.14 6.84 -4.48
C ALA A 76 -17.16 8.34 -4.83
N ASN A 77 -16.08 9.07 -4.54
CA ASN A 77 -15.96 10.49 -4.85
C ASN A 77 -15.17 10.78 -6.13
N TYR A 78 -14.93 9.76 -6.96
CA TYR A 78 -14.39 9.92 -8.31
C TYR A 78 -15.52 10.12 -9.31
N ARG A 79 -15.61 11.32 -9.91
CA ARG A 79 -16.66 11.65 -10.88
C ARG A 79 -16.30 11.12 -12.26
N VAL A 80 -17.26 10.43 -12.90
CA VAL A 80 -17.13 9.87 -14.24
C VAL A 80 -18.03 10.67 -15.19
N VAL A 81 -17.41 11.36 -16.14
CA VAL A 81 -18.08 12.15 -17.19
C VAL A 81 -17.87 11.60 -18.60
N ASN A 82 -16.90 10.70 -18.79
CA ASN A 82 -16.63 10.07 -20.09
C ASN A 82 -16.29 8.58 -19.96
N ASP A 83 -16.29 7.89 -21.10
CA ASP A 83 -16.05 6.44 -21.14
C ASP A 83 -14.62 6.06 -20.75
N GLY A 84 -13.63 6.91 -21.05
CA GLY A 84 -12.24 6.73 -20.61
C GLY A 84 -12.11 6.72 -19.08
N GLN A 85 -12.79 7.63 -18.40
CA GLN A 85 -12.85 7.68 -16.94
C GLN A 85 -13.60 6.48 -16.37
N ARG A 86 -14.68 6.02 -17.03
CA ARG A 86 -15.40 4.81 -16.62
C ARG A 86 -14.48 3.59 -16.70
N HIS A 87 -13.74 3.46 -17.79
CA HIS A 87 -12.77 2.39 -17.99
C HIS A 87 -11.65 2.45 -16.95
N ALA A 88 -11.05 3.62 -16.72
CA ALA A 88 -10.00 3.80 -15.72
C ALA A 88 -10.48 3.47 -14.30
N LEU A 89 -11.70 3.89 -13.94
CA LEU A 89 -12.30 3.54 -12.65
C LEU A 89 -12.53 2.02 -12.52
N SER A 90 -13.02 1.36 -13.58
CA SER A 90 -13.20 -0.09 -13.60
C SER A 90 -11.88 -0.83 -13.43
N GLN A 91 -10.83 -0.39 -14.13
CA GLN A 91 -9.49 -0.96 -14.01
C GLN A 91 -8.93 -0.75 -12.60
N ALA A 92 -9.06 0.46 -12.04
CA ALA A 92 -8.58 0.76 -10.69
C ALA A 92 -9.28 -0.08 -9.61
N LYS A 93 -10.61 -0.29 -9.73
CA LYS A 93 -11.35 -1.18 -8.82
C LYS A 93 -10.86 -2.61 -8.90
N SER A 94 -10.70 -3.14 -10.12
CA SER A 94 -10.24 -4.51 -10.31
C SER A 94 -8.77 -4.70 -9.90
N ILE A 95 -7.90 -3.67 -10.04
CA ILE A 95 -6.55 -3.68 -9.44
C ILE A 95 -6.66 -3.78 -7.92
N ALA A 96 -7.48 -2.92 -7.30
CA ALA A 96 -7.65 -2.95 -5.84
C ALA A 96 -8.17 -4.31 -5.35
N GLU A 97 -9.07 -4.95 -6.09
CA GLU A 97 -9.57 -6.29 -5.76
C GLU A 97 -8.47 -7.36 -5.83
N SER A 98 -7.68 -7.39 -6.91
CA SER A 98 -6.52 -8.29 -7.02
C SER A 98 -5.55 -8.10 -5.85
N LEU A 99 -5.19 -6.84 -5.56
CA LEU A 99 -4.24 -6.49 -4.49
C LEU A 99 -4.77 -6.68 -3.07
N CYS A 100 -6.09 -6.70 -2.89
CA CYS A 100 -6.70 -7.05 -1.60
C CYS A 100 -6.64 -8.56 -1.34
N GLY A 101 -6.50 -9.37 -2.38
CA GLY A 101 -6.16 -10.78 -2.26
C GLY A 101 -4.68 -10.99 -1.94
N ASP A 102 -4.20 -12.19 -2.24
CA ASP A 102 -2.78 -12.56 -2.13
C ASP A 102 -2.05 -12.48 -3.48
N ASP A 103 -2.68 -11.83 -4.46
CA ASP A 103 -2.11 -11.60 -5.77
C ASP A 103 -1.29 -10.31 -5.80
N PHE A 104 -0.29 -10.24 -6.69
CA PHE A 104 0.51 -9.04 -6.89
C PHE A 104 0.41 -8.60 -8.35
N THR A 105 0.03 -7.35 -8.59
CA THR A 105 -0.07 -6.83 -9.95
C THR A 105 0.43 -5.40 -9.99
N SER A 106 1.24 -5.10 -11.00
CA SER A 106 1.74 -3.74 -11.21
C SER A 106 0.77 -2.96 -12.08
N PHE A 107 0.77 -1.63 -11.94
CA PHE A 107 -0.03 -0.78 -12.79
C PHE A 107 0.71 0.49 -13.18
N VAL A 108 0.38 0.99 -14.37
CA VAL A 108 0.86 2.27 -14.87
C VAL A 108 -0.34 3.12 -15.27
N PHE A 109 -0.48 4.28 -14.64
CA PHE A 109 -1.43 5.31 -15.04
C PHE A 109 -0.67 6.37 -15.83
N SER A 110 -0.98 6.46 -17.12
CA SER A 110 -0.31 7.35 -18.07
C SER A 110 -1.30 8.38 -18.59
N GLY A 111 -0.95 9.67 -18.59
CA GLY A 111 -1.77 10.71 -19.21
C GLY A 111 -1.43 12.11 -18.70
N SER A 112 -2.14 13.14 -19.13
CA SER A 112 -1.83 14.53 -18.76
C SER A 112 -2.09 14.84 -17.27
N THR A 113 -1.64 16.00 -16.80
CA THR A 113 -1.86 16.43 -15.41
C THR A 113 -3.32 16.82 -15.17
N GLY A 114 -3.79 16.64 -13.93
CA GLY A 114 -5.17 16.98 -13.56
C GLY A 114 -6.25 15.99 -14.02
N THR A 115 -5.87 14.84 -14.57
CA THR A 115 -6.81 13.81 -15.07
C THR A 115 -7.30 12.82 -14.01
N GLY A 116 -6.77 12.88 -12.78
CA GLY A 116 -7.23 12.04 -11.67
C GLY A 116 -6.39 10.78 -11.40
N LYS A 117 -5.20 10.64 -11.99
CA LYS A 117 -4.25 9.55 -11.71
C LYS A 117 -4.00 9.34 -10.21
N ASN A 118 -3.62 10.41 -9.51
CA ASN A 118 -3.34 10.37 -8.07
C ASN A 118 -4.58 10.05 -7.25
N HIS A 119 -5.77 10.48 -7.69
CA HIS A 119 -7.03 10.18 -7.02
C HIS A 119 -7.31 8.67 -7.05
N LEU A 120 -7.23 8.04 -8.23
CA LEU A 120 -7.46 6.60 -8.35
C LEU A 120 -6.37 5.78 -7.65
N ALA A 121 -5.11 6.20 -7.71
CA ALA A 121 -4.03 5.55 -6.96
C ALA A 121 -4.24 5.64 -5.45
N ALA A 122 -4.65 6.80 -4.93
CA ALA A 122 -4.99 6.96 -3.52
C ALA A 122 -6.26 6.19 -3.13
N ALA A 123 -7.26 6.08 -4.01
CA ALA A 123 -8.44 5.26 -3.78
C ALA A 123 -8.10 3.76 -3.67
N ILE A 124 -7.20 3.26 -4.52
CA ILE A 124 -6.63 1.91 -4.41
C ILE A 124 -5.92 1.78 -3.05
N GLY A 125 -5.01 2.71 -2.74
CA GLY A 125 -4.25 2.70 -1.49
C GLY A 125 -5.13 2.68 -0.24
N ASN A 126 -6.16 3.54 -0.19
CA ASN A 126 -7.12 3.58 0.91
C ASN A 126 -7.90 2.28 1.06
N ARG A 127 -8.25 1.62 -0.05
CA ARG A 127 -8.92 0.31 -0.01
C ARG A 127 -7.99 -0.77 0.57
N LEU A 128 -6.72 -0.75 0.23
CA LEU A 128 -5.70 -1.67 0.76
C LEU A 128 -5.44 -1.43 2.25
N LEU A 129 -5.30 -0.17 2.67
CA LEU A 129 -5.14 0.19 4.08
C LEU A 129 -6.33 -0.30 4.92
N ALA A 130 -7.56 -0.18 4.40
CA ALA A 130 -8.77 -0.69 5.06
C ALA A 130 -8.81 -2.23 5.16
N ARG A 131 -8.00 -2.94 4.36
CA ARG A 131 -7.85 -4.40 4.40
C ARG A 131 -6.62 -4.85 5.20
N GLY A 132 -5.96 -3.95 5.92
CA GLY A 132 -4.78 -4.30 6.67
C GLY A 132 -3.57 -4.58 5.77
N LYS A 133 -3.44 -3.91 4.63
CA LYS A 133 -2.20 -3.88 3.85
C LYS A 133 -1.46 -2.56 4.11
N THR A 134 -0.20 -2.49 3.73
CA THR A 134 0.69 -1.32 3.87
C THR A 134 0.86 -0.63 2.52
N VAL A 135 0.76 0.70 2.53
CA VAL A 135 0.73 1.50 1.29
C VAL A 135 1.58 2.74 1.43
N MET A 136 2.29 3.05 0.35
CA MET A 136 3.12 4.24 0.24
C MET A 136 2.99 4.90 -1.12
N ILE A 137 2.84 6.23 -1.13
CA ILE A 137 2.80 7.07 -2.32
C ILE A 137 3.90 8.13 -2.17
N ALA A 138 4.89 8.08 -3.06
CA ALA A 138 6.00 9.02 -3.08
C ALA A 138 6.22 9.52 -4.50
N THR A 139 6.69 10.76 -4.66
CA THR A 139 7.22 11.16 -5.97
C THR A 139 8.60 10.57 -6.16
N LEU A 140 8.98 10.31 -7.40
CA LEU A 140 10.33 9.85 -7.70
C LEU A 140 11.39 10.90 -7.27
N ALA A 141 11.05 12.19 -7.36
CA ALA A 141 11.85 13.28 -6.80
C ALA A 141 12.10 13.14 -5.29
N ASP A 142 11.06 12.85 -4.50
CA ASP A 142 11.18 12.64 -3.06
C ASP A 142 12.11 11.44 -2.76
N VAL A 143 12.00 10.35 -3.55
CA VAL A 143 12.88 9.17 -3.43
C VAL A 143 14.33 9.55 -3.68
N MET A 144 14.61 10.30 -4.75
CA MET A 144 15.97 10.74 -5.08
C MET A 144 16.55 11.67 -4.01
N LEU A 145 15.75 12.56 -3.43
CA LEU A 145 16.17 13.39 -2.30
C LEU A 145 16.51 12.53 -1.07
N GLY A 146 15.71 11.50 -0.79
CA GLY A 146 15.99 10.55 0.29
C GLY A 146 17.28 9.77 0.09
N VAL A 147 17.55 9.31 -1.13
CA VAL A 147 18.82 8.66 -1.51
C VAL A 147 20.00 9.61 -1.30
N ARG A 148 19.92 10.84 -1.80
CA ARG A 148 20.98 11.86 -1.59
C ARG A 148 21.24 12.14 -0.12
N ALA A 149 20.17 12.29 0.68
CA ALA A 149 20.28 12.51 2.11
C ALA A 149 20.93 11.34 2.87
N CYS A 150 20.90 10.12 2.31
CA CYS A 150 21.62 8.98 2.88
C CYS A 150 23.14 9.15 2.76
N TYR A 151 23.63 9.58 1.59
CA TYR A 151 25.04 9.91 1.38
C TYR A 151 25.51 11.04 2.30
N ASP A 152 24.74 12.13 2.40
CA ASP A 152 25.14 13.30 3.19
C ASP A 152 25.18 13.04 4.70
N LYS A 153 24.32 12.14 5.20
CA LYS A 153 24.16 11.87 6.65
C LYS A 153 24.81 10.56 7.10
N GLY A 154 25.58 9.90 6.23
CA GLY A 154 26.19 8.59 6.51
C GLY A 154 25.17 7.49 6.82
N LYS A 155 23.93 7.63 6.33
CA LYS A 155 22.90 6.60 6.47
C LYS A 155 23.01 5.61 5.33
N SER A 156 22.62 4.37 5.58
CA SER A 156 22.62 3.32 4.55
C SER A 156 21.52 3.56 3.52
N GLU A 157 21.91 3.78 2.26
CA GLU A 157 20.99 3.79 1.11
C GLU A 157 20.19 2.48 1.04
N GLU A 158 20.83 1.35 1.34
CA GLU A 158 20.17 0.04 1.35
C GLU A 158 19.03 -0.01 2.37
N THR A 159 19.21 0.58 3.56
CA THR A 159 18.13 0.65 4.55
C THR A 159 16.96 1.52 4.07
N PHE A 160 17.25 2.61 3.36
CA PHE A 160 16.23 3.48 2.77
C PHE A 160 15.44 2.75 1.67
N LEU A 161 16.14 2.11 0.74
CA LEU A 161 15.53 1.36 -0.36
C LEU A 161 14.77 0.12 0.13
N SER A 162 15.27 -0.58 1.14
CA SER A 162 14.60 -1.73 1.75
C SER A 162 13.25 -1.33 2.33
N GLY A 163 13.16 -0.21 3.07
CA GLY A 163 11.87 0.23 3.60
C GLY A 163 10.86 0.66 2.54
N LEU A 164 11.32 1.18 1.39
CA LEU A 164 10.46 1.40 0.21
C LEU A 164 9.99 0.09 -0.43
N CYS A 165 10.83 -0.94 -0.39
CA CYS A 165 10.50 -2.28 -0.91
C CYS A 165 9.64 -3.10 0.07
N ASP A 166 9.54 -2.69 1.34
CA ASP A 166 8.86 -3.48 2.37
C ASP A 166 7.34 -3.38 2.35
N VAL A 167 6.78 -2.28 1.85
CA VAL A 167 5.31 -2.08 1.78
C VAL A 167 4.64 -2.96 0.73
N ASP A 168 3.36 -3.29 0.93
CA ASP A 168 2.59 -4.15 0.01
C ASP A 168 2.34 -3.45 -1.34
N LEU A 169 2.05 -2.14 -1.31
CA LEU A 169 1.93 -1.29 -2.50
C LEU A 169 2.79 -0.03 -2.37
N LEU A 170 3.70 0.16 -3.34
CA LEU A 170 4.43 1.41 -3.55
C LEU A 170 3.92 2.06 -4.84
N VAL A 171 3.45 3.30 -4.74
CA VAL A 171 3.08 4.14 -5.89
C VAL A 171 4.15 5.21 -6.06
N LEU A 172 4.79 5.23 -7.23
CA LEU A 172 5.74 6.24 -7.66
C LEU A 172 5.04 7.25 -8.56
N ASP A 173 4.94 8.47 -8.06
CA ASP A 173 4.33 9.61 -8.75
C ASP A 173 5.37 10.45 -9.50
N GLU A 174 4.91 11.19 -10.51
CA GLU A 174 5.70 12.10 -11.34
C GLU A 174 6.90 11.43 -12.04
N VAL A 175 6.79 10.14 -12.36
CA VAL A 175 7.86 9.42 -13.08
C VAL A 175 8.02 10.02 -14.49
N GLY A 176 9.25 10.42 -14.81
CA GLY A 176 9.59 11.02 -16.11
C GLY A 176 9.19 12.49 -16.28
N VAL A 177 8.81 13.17 -15.19
CA VAL A 177 8.60 14.64 -15.20
C VAL A 177 9.94 15.38 -15.17
N GLN A 178 10.93 14.84 -14.46
CA GLN A 178 12.28 15.40 -14.39
C GLN A 178 13.08 14.93 -15.61
N ARG A 179 13.70 15.88 -16.32
CA ARG A 179 14.50 15.57 -17.52
C ARG A 179 15.88 15.04 -17.11
N ASP A 180 16.22 13.87 -17.63
CA ASP A 180 17.59 13.32 -17.76
C ASP A 180 18.47 13.27 -16.51
N THR A 181 18.09 12.46 -15.51
CA THR A 181 19.12 11.91 -14.61
C THR A 181 19.19 10.40 -14.75
N LYS A 182 20.27 9.88 -15.35
CA LYS A 182 20.53 8.43 -15.47
C LYS A 182 20.36 7.72 -14.12
N ASN A 183 20.76 8.37 -13.03
CA ASN A 183 20.61 7.84 -11.67
C ASN A 183 19.15 7.62 -11.25
N GLU A 184 18.21 8.48 -11.64
CA GLU A 184 16.79 8.32 -11.30
C GLU A 184 16.22 7.02 -11.87
N PHE A 185 16.56 6.70 -13.11
CA PHE A 185 16.12 5.47 -13.75
C PHE A 185 16.86 4.25 -13.23
N VAL A 186 18.13 4.37 -12.83
CA VAL A 186 18.83 3.28 -12.11
C VAL A 186 18.10 2.93 -10.81
N ILE A 187 17.74 3.93 -10.01
CA ILE A 187 17.00 3.72 -8.75
C ILE A 187 15.60 3.17 -9.02
N LEU A 188 14.87 3.72 -10.00
CA LEU A 188 13.57 3.20 -10.41
C LEU A 188 13.65 1.72 -10.79
N ASN A 189 14.66 1.34 -11.58
CA ASN A 189 14.87 -0.02 -12.04
C ASN A 189 15.18 -0.96 -10.87
N GLN A 190 16.01 -0.53 -9.92
CA GLN A 190 16.31 -1.28 -8.70
C GLN A 190 15.06 -1.50 -7.84
N ILE A 191 14.24 -0.47 -7.65
CA ILE A 191 12.99 -0.58 -6.86
C ILE A 191 12.03 -1.56 -7.52
N ILE A 192 11.81 -1.44 -8.83
CA ILE A 192 10.91 -2.34 -9.57
C ILE A 192 11.45 -3.77 -9.52
N ASP A 193 12.75 -3.99 -9.72
CA ASP A 193 13.38 -5.31 -9.64
C ASP A 193 13.13 -5.99 -8.29
N ARG A 194 13.52 -5.31 -7.20
CA ARG A 194 13.44 -5.84 -5.84
C ARG A 194 11.99 -6.15 -5.45
N ARG A 195 11.05 -5.30 -5.85
CA ARG A 195 9.63 -5.48 -5.53
C ARG A 195 9.02 -6.62 -6.34
N THR A 196 9.26 -6.69 -7.65
CA THR A 196 8.79 -7.80 -8.48
C THR A 196 9.38 -9.14 -8.03
N ALA A 197 10.68 -9.18 -7.69
CA ALA A 197 11.33 -10.38 -7.15
C ALA A 197 10.74 -10.82 -5.79
N SER A 198 10.21 -9.87 -5.01
CA SER A 198 9.56 -10.13 -3.73
C SER A 198 8.03 -10.31 -3.85
N MET A 199 7.48 -10.44 -5.06
CA MET A 199 6.03 -10.51 -5.31
C MET A 199 5.25 -9.33 -4.70
N LYS A 200 5.84 -8.12 -4.74
CA LYS A 200 5.23 -6.89 -4.24
C LYS A 200 4.86 -5.96 -5.38
N SER A 201 3.74 -5.26 -5.21
CA SER A 201 3.13 -4.50 -6.30
C SER A 201 3.70 -3.09 -6.42
N VAL A 202 3.80 -2.60 -7.66
CA VAL A 202 4.27 -1.24 -7.96
C VAL A 202 3.24 -0.51 -8.83
N GLY A 203 2.86 0.68 -8.40
CA GLY A 203 2.09 1.64 -9.19
C GLY A 203 3.00 2.73 -9.75
N ILE A 204 2.88 3.06 -11.03
CA ILE A 204 3.58 4.19 -11.65
C ILE A 204 2.56 5.20 -12.15
N LEU A 205 2.73 6.47 -11.76
CA LEU A 205 1.96 7.58 -12.30
C LEU A 205 2.90 8.44 -13.15
N THR A 206 2.57 8.58 -14.43
CA THR A 206 3.43 9.28 -15.39
C THR A 206 2.61 10.11 -16.37
N ASN A 207 3.27 11.12 -16.96
CA ASN A 207 2.75 11.84 -18.12
C ASN A 207 3.32 11.28 -19.45
N LEU A 208 4.23 10.30 -19.39
CA LEU A 208 4.81 9.65 -20.55
C LEU A 208 3.86 8.59 -21.11
N ASN A 209 3.83 8.45 -22.44
CA ASN A 209 3.17 7.32 -23.09
C ASN A 209 4.04 6.04 -22.96
N PHE A 210 3.54 4.92 -23.49
CA PHE A 210 4.23 3.63 -23.38
C PHE A 210 5.63 3.66 -24.01
N ASP A 211 5.75 4.18 -25.23
CA ASP A 211 7.02 4.18 -25.96
C ASP A 211 8.06 5.11 -25.32
N ALA A 212 7.63 6.27 -24.83
CA ALA A 212 8.50 7.20 -24.12
C ALA A 212 8.99 6.60 -22.79
N LEU A 213 8.12 5.92 -22.02
CA LEU A 213 8.55 5.24 -20.80
C LEU A 213 9.48 4.06 -21.12
N LYS A 214 9.20 3.30 -22.19
CA LYS A 214 10.06 2.18 -22.64
C LYS A 214 11.45 2.67 -23.05
N ALA A 215 11.52 3.76 -23.82
CA ALA A 215 12.79 4.34 -24.25
C ALA A 215 13.64 4.82 -23.08
N LEU A 216 12.99 5.30 -22.00
CA LEU A 216 13.65 5.93 -20.87
C LEU A 216 14.04 4.91 -19.77
N ALA A 217 13.10 4.07 -19.35
CA ALA A 217 13.33 3.08 -18.30
C ALA A 217 13.96 1.77 -18.83
N GLY A 218 13.83 1.51 -20.13
CA GLY A 218 14.32 0.30 -20.79
C GLY A 218 13.28 -0.83 -20.81
N GLU A 219 13.51 -1.78 -21.71
CA GLU A 219 12.57 -2.89 -22.00
C GLU A 219 12.32 -3.80 -20.80
N ARG A 220 13.37 -4.11 -20.03
CA ARG A 220 13.30 -4.95 -18.82
C ARG A 220 12.31 -4.42 -17.78
N VAL A 221 12.18 -3.10 -17.65
CA VAL A 221 11.28 -2.47 -16.68
C VAL A 221 9.85 -2.58 -17.16
N THR A 222 9.63 -2.26 -18.43
CA THR A 222 8.28 -2.35 -19.03
C THR A 222 7.75 -3.79 -19.05
N ASP A 223 8.64 -4.77 -19.23
CA ASP A 223 8.29 -6.19 -19.14
C ASP A 223 7.83 -6.57 -17.72
N ARG A 224 8.60 -6.17 -16.69
CA ARG A 224 8.24 -6.40 -15.28
C ARG A 224 6.94 -5.75 -14.86
N LEU A 225 6.67 -4.55 -15.35
CA LEU A 225 5.41 -3.84 -15.08
C LEU A 225 4.20 -4.52 -15.73
N ARG A 226 4.41 -5.39 -16.73
CA ARG A 226 3.36 -6.18 -17.39
C ARG A 226 3.24 -7.61 -16.82
N MET A 227 4.18 -8.04 -15.99
CA MET A 227 4.10 -9.34 -15.32
C MET A 227 2.82 -9.46 -14.48
N ASN A 228 2.31 -10.69 -14.38
CA ASN A 228 1.13 -11.04 -13.61
C ASN A 228 -0.09 -10.15 -13.87
N GLY A 229 -0.43 -9.98 -15.16
CA GLY A 229 -1.58 -9.18 -15.59
C GLY A 229 -1.42 -7.68 -15.34
N GLY A 230 -0.19 -7.18 -15.34
CA GLY A 230 0.12 -5.78 -15.09
C GLY A 230 -0.61 -4.85 -16.06
N ARG A 231 -1.16 -3.75 -15.53
CA ARG A 231 -2.17 -2.94 -16.23
C ARG A 231 -1.64 -1.58 -16.66
N TRP A 232 -1.81 -1.27 -17.94
CA TRP A 232 -1.55 0.06 -18.46
C TRP A 232 -2.88 0.78 -18.72
N VAL A 233 -3.13 1.87 -17.99
CA VAL A 233 -4.38 2.64 -18.10
C VAL A 233 -4.07 4.05 -18.59
N ILE A 234 -4.73 4.45 -19.67
CA ILE A 234 -4.52 5.74 -20.32
C ILE A 234 -5.58 6.75 -19.83
N PHE A 235 -5.09 7.91 -19.39
CA PHE A 235 -5.84 9.06 -18.90
C PHE A 235 -5.80 10.16 -19.96
N GLY A 236 -6.55 9.95 -21.05
CA GLY A 236 -6.54 10.78 -22.25
C GLY A 236 -7.60 11.88 -22.30
N TRP A 237 -8.01 12.44 -21.16
CA TRP A 237 -9.03 13.50 -21.09
C TRP A 237 -8.48 14.81 -20.53
N GLU A 238 -9.30 15.86 -20.57
CA GLU A 238 -8.92 17.19 -20.08
C GLU A 238 -8.77 17.26 -18.56
N SER A 239 -8.05 18.28 -18.09
CA SER A 239 -7.80 18.49 -16.66
C SER A 239 -9.10 18.77 -15.90
N TRP A 240 -9.37 17.99 -14.86
CA TRP A 240 -10.52 18.16 -13.97
C TRP A 240 -10.31 19.28 -12.94
N ARG A 241 -9.10 19.85 -12.82
CA ARG A 241 -8.76 20.81 -11.75
C ARG A 241 -9.66 22.06 -11.74
N GLN A 242 -10.16 22.48 -12.91
CA GLN A 242 -11.08 23.62 -13.02
C GLN A 242 -12.44 23.36 -12.34
N ASN A 243 -12.84 22.09 -12.19
CA ASN A 243 -14.09 21.68 -11.56
C ASN A 243 -13.94 21.39 -10.06
N VAL A 244 -12.72 21.42 -9.53
CA VAL A 244 -12.44 21.28 -8.10
C VAL A 244 -12.55 22.67 -7.50
N ASN A 245 -13.78 23.12 -7.25
CA ASN A 245 -13.98 24.30 -6.40
C ASN A 245 -13.30 24.02 -5.06
N GLN A 246 -12.31 24.85 -4.70
CA GLN A 246 -11.64 24.77 -3.41
C GLN A 246 -12.69 25.06 -2.33
N HIS A 247 -13.32 24.02 -1.82
CA HIS A 247 -13.96 24.07 -0.51
C HIS A 247 -12.81 24.19 0.49
N LYS A 248 -12.49 25.46 0.81
CA LYS A 248 -11.76 25.85 2.03
C LYS A 248 -12.42 25.22 3.25
#